data_AF-A0A938S1Q0-F1
#
_entry.id   AF-A0A938S1Q0-F1
#
_cell.length_a   1.000
_cell.length_b   1.000
_cell.length_c   1.000
_cell.angle_alpha   90.00
_cell.angle_beta   90.00
_cell.angle_gamma   90.00
#
_symmetry.space_group_name_H-M   'P 1'
#
loop_
_entity.id
_entity.type
_entity.pdbx_description
1 polymer ?
#
loop_
_entity_poly.entity_id
_entity_poly.type
_entity_poly.pdbx_seq_one_letter_code
_entity_poly.pdbx_strand_id
1 'polypeptide(L)'
;MLILRIRQAECALADGRLDEAFEIAQAEDIRRHHHGQRLIGRLARAMIQRGQENLAANRFQPALTDCNKAEKLGGNLPEITQLRAAICDAIVKDQKARQQEALRLAQAKQHIQDGWLSVGGRLLEEAPPDDGHVNLVRQELAAARLQAGDAVAKAQQALGQGDIEEAIHIIQEARIGQCKSGGAGDLLRQVRGQAIQRVRADLEQGRIDRAQAFLQKILPLGKDGTEVAELTEALAWCRQAAQHVAAGQPGAALPLLRKVKAVCPLARWLDAAVADAKRAAEAYEELDAGPLGLSMTDETPSQGRRVAAPRPQDRFVVCSSEHINIASDDATTNGLGEAGGSLPARFVVQVDGVGSFLVFRDTRITVGPISSSVRPMVNVLADPHTPVVMIERMEGDYFLRSQTPVEVNGQSATERLLADGDRIVLSPRCSIRFHLPNPASTTALLTIAGARLNRPDIKQLILMDRDILIGPYANDHIRTEHVKDPVALFAQNGRLLCRTKESILVDGHSFDPTVGLALGKRIEIGKLSMVVARLGE
;
A
#
# COMPACT_ATOMS: atom_id res chain seq x y z
N MET A 1 -30.88 61.58 33.55
CA MET A 1 -30.91 60.55 32.49
C MET A 1 -30.68 59.12 33.02
N LEU A 2 -29.73 58.90 33.94
CA LEU A 2 -29.40 57.56 34.49
C LEU A 2 -30.62 56.76 35.03
N ILE A 3 -31.47 57.38 35.86
CA ILE A 3 -32.64 56.71 36.46
C ILE A 3 -33.65 56.23 35.40
N LEU A 4 -33.81 56.98 34.30
CA LEU A 4 -34.69 56.60 33.20
C LEU A 4 -34.15 55.38 32.44
N ARG A 5 -32.83 55.32 32.20
CA ARG A 5 -32.19 54.17 31.55
C ARG A 5 -32.27 52.90 32.40
N ILE A 6 -32.13 53.02 33.73
CA ILE A 6 -32.31 51.89 34.66
C ILE A 6 -33.75 51.37 34.59
N ARG A 7 -34.75 52.26 34.65
CA ARG A 7 -36.16 51.85 34.52
C ARG A 7 -36.47 51.22 33.16
N GLN A 8 -35.90 51.75 32.08
CA GLN A 8 -36.06 51.19 30.73
C GLN A 8 -35.53 49.76 30.66
N ALA A 9 -34.35 49.49 31.23
CA ALA A 9 -33.79 48.16 31.28
C ALA A 9 -34.58 47.21 32.22
N GLU A 10 -35.16 47.71 33.31
CA GLU A 10 -36.07 46.94 34.16
C GLU A 10 -37.36 46.54 33.41
N CYS A 11 -37.94 47.44 32.61
CA CYS A 11 -39.08 47.13 31.76
C CYS A 11 -38.71 46.11 30.68
N ALA A 12 -37.57 46.28 29.99
CA ALA A 12 -37.11 45.32 28.99
C ALA A 12 -36.88 43.92 29.58
N LEU A 13 -36.32 43.83 30.79
CA LEU A 13 -36.16 42.57 31.51
C LEU A 13 -37.52 41.93 31.87
N ALA A 14 -38.47 42.71 32.37
CA ALA A 14 -39.81 42.22 32.71
C ALA A 14 -40.57 41.69 31.49
N ASP A 15 -40.35 42.30 30.32
CA ASP A 15 -40.94 41.89 29.04
C ASP A 15 -40.19 40.71 28.37
N GLY A 16 -39.17 40.14 29.01
CA GLY A 16 -38.36 39.05 28.45
C GLY A 16 -37.42 39.47 27.31
N ARG A 17 -37.27 40.77 27.04
CA ARG A 17 -36.33 41.33 26.05
C ARG A 17 -34.93 41.42 26.63
N LEU A 18 -34.35 40.25 26.91
CA LEU A 18 -33.08 40.12 27.64
C LEU A 18 -31.90 40.79 26.90
N ASP A 19 -31.86 40.73 25.57
CA ASP A 19 -30.78 41.31 24.78
C ASP A 19 -30.79 42.84 24.79
N GLU A 20 -31.99 43.45 24.71
CA GLU A 20 -32.17 44.89 24.86
C GLU A 20 -31.79 45.35 26.28
N ALA A 21 -32.22 44.60 27.30
CA ALA A 21 -31.85 44.88 28.69
C ALA A 21 -30.33 44.77 28.91
N PHE A 22 -29.66 43.84 28.23
CA PHE A 22 -28.21 43.65 28.27
C PHE A 22 -27.45 44.83 27.67
N GLU A 23 -27.85 45.30 26.49
CA GLU A 23 -27.22 46.47 25.86
C GLU A 23 -27.32 47.71 26.73
N ILE A 24 -28.49 47.95 27.35
CA ILE A 24 -28.66 49.09 28.25
C ILE A 24 -27.79 48.92 29.52
N ALA A 25 -27.75 47.72 30.11
CA ALA A 25 -27.03 47.44 31.36
C ALA A 25 -25.49 47.47 31.24
N GLN A 26 -24.92 47.52 30.03
CA GLN A 26 -23.49 47.63 29.82
C GLN A 26 -22.91 49.01 30.17
N ALA A 27 -23.74 50.06 30.23
CA ALA A 27 -23.27 51.42 30.46
C ALA A 27 -22.61 51.60 31.86
N GLU A 28 -21.46 52.28 31.90
CA GLU A 28 -20.63 52.39 33.10
C GLU A 28 -21.31 53.15 34.26
N ASP A 29 -22.13 54.14 33.93
CA ASP A 29 -22.97 54.90 34.85
C ASP A 29 -24.02 54.01 35.55
N ILE A 30 -24.56 53.01 34.85
CA ILE A 30 -25.49 52.01 35.41
C ILE A 30 -24.74 51.02 36.30
N ARG A 31 -23.56 50.57 35.88
CA ARG A 31 -22.72 49.65 36.66
C ARG A 31 -22.26 50.24 38.00
N ARG A 32 -22.01 51.55 38.09
CA ARG A 32 -21.59 52.19 39.35
C ARG A 32 -22.75 52.49 40.31
N HIS A 33 -24.00 52.34 39.87
CA HIS A 33 -25.18 52.70 40.65
C HIS A 33 -25.80 51.49 41.39
N HIS A 34 -26.18 51.65 42.66
CA HIS A 34 -26.74 50.56 43.48
C HIS A 34 -27.98 49.89 42.86
N HIS A 35 -28.93 50.69 42.34
CA HIS A 35 -30.10 50.13 41.62
C HIS A 35 -29.72 49.43 40.30
N GLY A 36 -28.67 49.90 39.62
CA GLY A 36 -28.16 49.25 38.41
C GLY A 36 -27.51 47.90 38.72
N GLN A 37 -26.77 47.79 39.83
CA GLN A 37 -26.21 46.52 40.31
C GLN A 37 -27.29 45.46 40.62
N ARG A 38 -28.41 45.87 41.26
CA ARG A 38 -29.55 44.96 41.48
C ARG A 38 -30.24 44.50 40.18
N LEU A 39 -30.30 45.36 39.17
CA LEU A 39 -30.80 45.01 37.84
C LEU A 39 -29.85 44.01 37.15
N ILE A 40 -28.55 44.30 37.13
CA ILE A 40 -27.50 43.44 36.54
C ILE A 40 -27.58 42.02 37.12
N GLY A 41 -27.70 41.86 38.43
CA GLY A 41 -27.82 40.55 39.07
C GLY A 41 -29.12 39.79 38.77
N ARG A 42 -30.22 40.47 38.43
CA ARG A 42 -31.45 39.82 37.95
C ARG A 42 -31.32 39.41 36.49
N LEU A 43 -30.78 40.30 35.66
CA LEU A 43 -30.55 40.06 34.24
C LEU A 43 -29.54 38.92 33.99
N ALA A 44 -28.47 38.85 34.77
CA ALA A 44 -27.51 37.74 34.71
C ALA A 44 -28.17 36.39 35.01
N ARG A 45 -29.04 36.30 36.02
CA ARG A 45 -29.81 35.08 36.32
C ARG A 45 -30.77 34.69 35.20
N ALA A 46 -31.47 35.67 34.61
CA ALA A 46 -32.34 35.41 33.48
C ALA A 46 -31.57 34.91 32.24
N MET A 47 -30.37 35.44 31.98
CA MET A 47 -29.48 34.95 30.91
C MET A 47 -29.00 33.52 31.18
N ILE A 48 -28.63 33.19 32.43
CA ILE A 48 -28.25 31.82 32.80
C ILE A 48 -29.41 30.85 32.55
N GLN A 49 -30.63 31.21 32.95
CA GLN A 49 -31.80 30.38 32.73
C GLN A 49 -32.08 30.15 31.23
N ARG A 50 -32.09 31.21 30.40
CA ARG A 50 -32.24 31.07 28.94
C ARG A 50 -31.12 30.23 28.32
N GLY A 51 -29.90 30.36 28.84
CA GLY A 51 -28.76 29.54 28.44
C GLY A 51 -28.95 28.05 28.76
N GLN A 52 -29.52 27.73 29.92
CA GLN A 52 -29.87 26.35 30.31
C GLN A 52 -30.98 25.77 29.43
N GLU A 53 -32.01 26.56 29.10
CA GLU A 53 -33.08 26.14 28.18
C GLU A 53 -32.54 25.88 26.77
N ASN A 54 -31.64 26.74 26.27
CA ASN A 54 -30.97 26.54 24.99
C ASN A 54 -30.08 25.28 25.01
N LEU A 55 -29.37 25.02 26.11
CA LEU A 55 -28.59 23.79 26.27
C LEU A 55 -29.48 22.54 26.24
N ALA A 56 -30.62 22.55 26.96
CA ALA A 56 -31.57 21.45 26.97
C ALA A 56 -32.19 21.17 25.58
N ALA A 57 -32.31 22.20 24.75
CA ALA A 57 -32.76 22.09 23.36
C ALA A 57 -31.63 21.73 22.36
N ASN A 58 -30.43 21.35 22.83
CA ASN A 58 -29.22 21.12 22.02
C ASN A 58 -28.81 22.31 21.14
N ARG A 59 -29.17 23.53 21.54
CA ARG A 59 -28.79 24.79 20.85
C ARG A 59 -27.55 25.38 21.52
N PHE A 60 -26.40 24.78 21.24
CA PHE A 60 -25.15 25.11 21.93
C PHE A 60 -24.65 26.55 21.70
N GLN A 61 -24.76 27.08 20.47
CA GLN A 61 -24.31 28.44 20.15
C GLN A 61 -25.14 29.54 20.86
N PRO A 62 -26.48 29.49 20.84
CA PRO A 62 -27.30 30.36 21.67
C PRO A 62 -27.00 30.23 23.17
N ALA A 63 -26.83 29.02 23.69
CA ALA A 63 -26.50 28.78 25.09
C ALA A 63 -25.17 29.43 25.52
N LEU A 64 -24.14 29.31 24.68
CA LEU A 64 -22.82 29.91 24.92
C LEU A 64 -22.88 31.45 24.86
N THR A 65 -23.68 31.99 23.94
CA THR A 65 -23.90 33.44 23.83
C THR A 65 -24.53 34.01 25.10
N ASP A 66 -25.54 33.33 25.64
CA ASP A 66 -26.21 33.72 26.89
C ASP A 66 -25.28 33.60 28.10
N CYS A 67 -24.48 32.54 28.16
CA CYS A 67 -23.45 32.36 29.19
C CYS A 67 -22.41 33.50 29.18
N ASN A 68 -21.90 33.89 28.00
CA ASN A 68 -20.94 34.99 27.85
C ASN A 68 -21.55 36.35 28.22
N LYS A 69 -22.84 36.57 27.90
CA LYS A 69 -23.57 37.78 28.31
C LYS A 69 -23.76 37.82 29.83
N ALA A 70 -24.09 36.69 30.46
CA ALA A 70 -24.18 36.58 31.91
C ALA A 70 -22.82 36.88 32.59
N GLU A 71 -21.71 36.36 32.06
CA GLU A 71 -20.36 36.62 32.58
C GLU A 71 -19.99 38.10 32.49
N LYS A 72 -20.28 38.75 31.35
CA LYS A 72 -20.04 40.20 31.16
C LYS A 72 -20.81 41.09 32.14
N LEU A 73 -21.92 40.59 32.69
CA LEU A 73 -22.78 41.29 33.65
C LEU A 73 -22.41 40.96 35.11
N GLY A 74 -22.36 39.67 35.45
CA GLY A 74 -22.23 39.19 36.82
C GLY A 74 -20.80 38.83 37.24
N GLY A 75 -19.84 38.86 36.32
CA GLY A 75 -18.48 38.39 36.57
C GLY A 75 -18.43 36.87 36.77
N ASN A 76 -17.54 36.41 37.65
CA ASN A 76 -17.25 34.98 37.84
C ASN A 76 -18.19 34.34 38.89
N LEU A 77 -19.50 34.35 38.62
CA LEU A 77 -20.49 33.67 39.48
C LEU A 77 -20.39 32.14 39.30
N PRO A 78 -20.58 31.35 40.37
CA PRO A 78 -20.46 29.89 40.30
C PRO A 78 -21.47 29.28 39.31
N GLU A 79 -22.68 29.83 39.20
CA GLU A 79 -23.70 29.35 38.27
C GLU A 79 -23.33 29.57 36.80
N ILE A 80 -22.60 30.65 36.49
CA ILE A 80 -22.11 30.93 35.12
C ILE A 80 -21.01 29.94 34.75
N THR A 81 -20.10 29.69 35.69
CA THR A 81 -19.02 28.71 35.50
C THR A 81 -19.56 27.29 35.34
N GLN A 82 -20.60 26.92 36.11
CA GLN A 82 -21.30 25.65 35.96
C GLN A 82 -22.00 25.53 34.59
N LEU A 83 -22.72 26.57 34.16
CA LEU A 83 -23.35 26.58 32.84
C LEU A 83 -22.32 26.46 31.72
N ARG A 84 -21.20 27.19 31.80
CA ARG A 84 -20.10 27.10 30.83
C ARG A 84 -19.54 25.68 30.75
N ALA A 85 -19.25 25.07 31.90
CA ALA A 85 -18.75 23.70 31.96
C ALA A 85 -19.75 22.71 31.33
N ALA A 86 -21.04 22.83 31.65
CA ALA A 86 -22.08 21.98 31.10
C ALA A 86 -22.23 22.14 29.57
N ILE A 87 -22.13 23.37 29.04
CA ILE A 87 -22.14 23.62 27.59
C ILE A 87 -20.92 22.99 26.91
N CYS A 88 -19.71 23.20 27.46
CA CYS A 88 -18.48 22.62 26.91
C CYS A 88 -18.55 21.08 26.89
N ASP A 89 -18.99 20.46 27.99
CA ASP A 89 -19.13 19.01 28.09
C ASP A 89 -20.17 18.47 27.09
N ALA A 90 -21.29 19.16 26.91
CA ALA A 90 -22.31 18.79 25.93
C ALA A 90 -21.81 18.89 24.49
N ILE A 91 -21.06 19.95 24.15
CA ILE A 91 -20.43 20.11 22.82
C ILE A 91 -19.44 18.97 22.55
N VAL A 92 -18.57 18.65 23.51
CA VAL A 92 -17.58 17.56 23.35
C VAL A 92 -18.29 16.21 23.18
N LYS A 93 -19.36 15.95 23.94
CA LYS A 93 -20.15 14.71 23.81
C LYS A 93 -20.85 14.61 22.46
N ASP A 94 -21.49 15.68 21.98
CA ASP A 94 -22.15 15.72 20.66
C ASP A 94 -21.15 15.56 19.52
N GLN A 95 -20.01 16.24 19.57
CA GLN A 95 -18.93 16.06 18.58
C GLN A 95 -18.42 14.62 18.54
N LYS A 96 -18.20 14.00 19.70
CA LYS A 96 -17.76 12.61 19.79
C LYS A 96 -18.80 11.64 19.22
N ALA A 97 -20.08 11.85 19.51
CA ALA A 97 -21.16 11.04 18.97
C ALA A 97 -21.21 11.12 17.44
N ARG A 98 -21.17 12.34 16.87
CA ARG A 98 -21.15 12.56 15.41
C ARG A 98 -19.92 11.96 14.73
N GLN A 99 -18.74 12.07 15.36
CA GLN A 99 -17.51 11.44 14.86
C GLN A 99 -17.63 9.91 14.84
N GLN A 100 -18.20 9.31 15.88
CA GLN A 100 -18.42 7.87 15.93
C GLN A 100 -19.42 7.40 14.86
N GLU A 101 -20.51 8.14 14.65
CA GLU A 101 -21.48 7.87 13.60
C GLU A 101 -20.84 7.98 12.20
N ALA A 102 -20.09 9.05 11.95
CA ALA A 102 -19.36 9.24 10.69
C ALA A 102 -18.36 8.11 10.42
N LEU A 103 -17.62 7.66 11.45
CA LEU A 103 -16.68 6.56 11.34
C LEU A 103 -17.40 5.24 11.01
N ARG A 104 -18.53 4.95 11.67
CA ARG A 104 -19.33 3.74 11.38
C ARG A 104 -19.88 3.77 9.95
N LEU A 105 -20.39 4.91 9.49
CA LEU A 105 -20.87 5.06 8.12
C LEU A 105 -19.75 4.86 7.10
N ALA A 106 -18.57 5.42 7.37
CA ALA A 106 -17.39 5.22 6.53
C ALA A 106 -16.95 3.75 6.48
N GLN A 107 -16.93 3.07 7.63
CA GLN A 107 -16.65 1.63 7.72
C GLN A 107 -17.68 0.79 6.96
N ALA A 108 -18.97 1.11 7.10
CA ALA A 108 -20.03 0.43 6.36
C ALA A 108 -19.85 0.59 4.84
N LYS A 109 -19.56 1.81 4.39
CA LYS A 109 -19.30 2.11 2.98
C LYS A 109 -18.08 1.35 2.45
N GLN A 110 -16.99 1.34 3.22
CA GLN A 110 -15.78 0.59 2.86
C GLN A 110 -16.08 -0.91 2.76
N HIS A 111 -16.77 -1.50 3.73
CA HIS A 111 -17.16 -2.92 3.67
C HIS A 111 -18.04 -3.24 2.45
N ILE A 112 -18.92 -2.33 2.04
CA ILE A 112 -19.73 -2.50 0.82
C ILE A 112 -18.84 -2.50 -0.42
N GLN A 113 -17.91 -1.55 -0.51
CA GLN A 113 -16.95 -1.43 -1.62
C GLN A 113 -16.02 -2.65 -1.71
N ASP A 114 -15.62 -3.20 -0.55
CA ASP A 114 -14.78 -4.39 -0.45
C ASP A 114 -15.56 -5.70 -0.68
N GLY A 115 -16.86 -5.64 -0.99
CA GLY A 115 -17.70 -6.82 -1.29
C GLY A 115 -18.26 -7.56 -0.06
N TRP A 116 -18.09 -7.01 1.15
CA TRP A 116 -18.65 -7.52 2.41
C TRP A 116 -20.08 -7.02 2.67
N LEU A 117 -20.99 -7.31 1.73
CA LEU A 117 -22.35 -6.76 1.72
C LEU A 117 -23.20 -7.12 2.96
N SER A 118 -22.93 -8.26 3.61
CA SER A 118 -23.62 -8.66 4.85
C SER A 118 -23.13 -7.86 6.07
N VAL A 119 -21.82 -7.60 6.15
CA VAL A 119 -21.21 -6.83 7.24
C VAL A 119 -21.60 -5.36 7.13
N GLY A 120 -21.48 -4.79 5.93
CA GLY A 120 -21.91 -3.41 5.66
C GLY A 120 -23.39 -3.18 5.96
N GLY A 121 -24.26 -4.17 5.68
CA GLY A 121 -25.68 -4.10 6.03
C GLY A 121 -25.95 -4.02 7.53
N ARG A 122 -25.31 -4.88 8.34
CA ARG A 122 -25.48 -4.85 9.81
C ARG A 122 -25.05 -3.51 10.41
N LEU A 123 -23.95 -2.93 9.92
CA LEU A 123 -23.48 -1.62 10.37
C LEU A 123 -24.48 -0.48 10.06
N LEU A 124 -25.29 -0.63 9.01
CA LEU A 124 -26.31 0.35 8.63
C LEU A 124 -27.66 0.15 9.34
N GLU A 125 -27.92 -1.03 9.91
CA GLU A 125 -29.14 -1.31 10.70
C GLU A 125 -29.13 -0.56 12.04
N GLU A 126 -27.94 -0.37 12.62
CA GLU A 126 -27.75 0.36 13.87
C GLU A 126 -27.80 1.89 13.70
N ALA A 127 -27.86 2.38 12.46
CA ALA A 127 -27.86 3.81 12.13
C ALA A 127 -29.28 4.41 12.08
N PRO A 128 -29.46 5.68 12.50
CA PRO A 128 -30.77 6.32 12.52
C PRO A 128 -31.42 6.38 11.12
N PRO A 129 -32.75 6.21 11.02
CA PRO A 129 -33.45 6.08 9.73
C PRO A 129 -33.57 7.39 8.94
N ASP A 130 -33.51 8.54 9.60
CA ASP A 130 -33.79 9.86 8.99
C ASP A 130 -32.54 10.60 8.45
N ASP A 131 -31.37 9.97 8.46
CA ASP A 131 -30.18 10.56 7.84
C ASP A 131 -30.13 10.27 6.33
N GLY A 132 -30.18 11.33 5.52
CA GLY A 132 -30.09 11.24 4.07
C GLY A 132 -28.81 10.54 3.57
N HIS A 133 -27.69 10.69 4.27
CA HIS A 133 -26.43 10.03 3.90
C HIS A 133 -26.50 8.51 4.15
N VAL A 134 -27.09 8.10 5.28
CA VAL A 134 -27.28 6.68 5.60
C VAL A 134 -28.23 6.02 4.59
N ASN A 135 -29.30 6.71 4.19
CA ASN A 135 -30.23 6.21 3.19
C ASN A 135 -29.60 6.05 1.81
N LEU A 136 -28.70 6.94 1.41
CA LEU A 136 -27.93 6.78 0.18
C LEU A 136 -27.07 5.51 0.22
N VAL A 137 -26.32 5.28 1.30
CA VAL A 137 -25.48 4.08 1.43
C VAL A 137 -26.32 2.79 1.51
N ARG A 138 -27.54 2.83 2.08
CA ARG A 138 -28.48 1.70 2.01
C ARG A 138 -28.93 1.38 0.58
N GLN A 139 -29.17 2.39 -0.24
CA GLN A 139 -29.50 2.20 -1.66
C GLN A 139 -28.32 1.60 -2.44
N GLU A 140 -27.10 2.11 -2.20
CA GLU A 140 -25.87 1.55 -2.77
C GLU A 140 -25.71 0.06 -2.40
N LEU A 141 -25.92 -0.30 -1.13
CA LEU A 141 -25.89 -1.68 -0.67
C LEU A 141 -26.94 -2.55 -1.36
N ALA A 142 -28.18 -2.06 -1.51
CA ALA A 142 -29.26 -2.80 -2.17
C ALA A 142 -28.92 -3.06 -3.65
N ALA A 143 -28.40 -2.06 -4.36
CA ALA A 143 -27.95 -2.19 -5.74
C ALA A 143 -26.80 -3.20 -5.86
N ALA A 144 -25.80 -3.12 -4.98
CA ALA A 144 -24.67 -4.06 -4.97
C ALA A 144 -25.12 -5.51 -4.71
N ARG A 145 -26.09 -5.72 -3.80
CA ARG A 145 -26.66 -7.05 -3.54
C ARG A 145 -27.40 -7.61 -4.74
N LEU A 146 -28.18 -6.79 -5.43
CA LEU A 146 -28.92 -7.20 -6.62
C LEU A 146 -27.95 -7.59 -7.76
N GLN A 147 -26.93 -6.76 -8.00
CA GLN A 147 -25.90 -7.04 -9.01
C GLN A 147 -25.13 -8.33 -8.72
N ALA A 148 -24.69 -8.52 -7.48
CA ALA A 148 -24.00 -9.74 -7.08
C ALA A 148 -24.91 -10.98 -7.21
N GLY A 149 -26.19 -10.86 -6.84
CA GLY A 149 -27.17 -11.94 -6.98
C GLY A 149 -27.43 -12.33 -8.44
N ASP A 150 -27.63 -11.35 -9.31
CA ASP A 150 -27.85 -11.57 -10.75
C ASP A 150 -26.62 -12.21 -11.42
N ALA A 151 -25.41 -11.74 -11.08
CA ALA A 151 -24.18 -12.31 -11.60
C ALA A 151 -23.97 -13.77 -11.15
N VAL A 152 -24.28 -14.09 -9.88
CA VAL A 152 -24.24 -15.48 -9.39
C VAL A 152 -25.23 -16.35 -10.15
N ALA A 153 -26.46 -15.88 -10.37
CA ALA A 153 -27.48 -16.64 -11.10
C ALA A 153 -27.07 -16.91 -12.56
N LYS A 154 -26.54 -15.90 -13.26
CA LYS A 154 -26.03 -16.03 -14.64
C LYS A 154 -24.86 -17.01 -14.73
N ALA A 155 -23.90 -16.91 -13.80
CA ALA A 155 -22.77 -17.83 -13.77
C ALA A 155 -23.21 -19.28 -13.47
N GLN A 156 -24.17 -19.49 -12.56
CA GLN A 156 -24.76 -20.82 -12.31
C GLN A 156 -25.45 -21.38 -13.54
N GLN A 157 -26.18 -20.54 -14.29
CA GLN A 157 -26.81 -20.94 -15.54
C GLN A 157 -25.77 -21.35 -16.61
N ALA A 158 -24.70 -20.58 -16.78
CA ALA A 158 -23.62 -20.91 -17.71
C ALA A 158 -22.96 -22.25 -17.36
N LEU A 159 -22.70 -22.50 -16.07
CA LEU A 159 -22.21 -23.81 -15.60
C LEU A 159 -23.19 -24.94 -15.88
N GLY A 160 -24.49 -24.72 -15.68
CA GLY A 160 -25.53 -25.70 -15.99
C GLY A 160 -25.59 -26.09 -17.47
N GLN A 161 -25.17 -25.18 -18.36
CA GLN A 161 -25.04 -25.42 -19.80
C GLN A 161 -23.69 -26.04 -20.20
N GLY A 162 -22.76 -26.21 -19.25
CA GLY A 162 -21.41 -26.71 -19.49
C GLY A 162 -20.44 -25.65 -20.02
N ASP A 163 -20.84 -24.38 -20.07
CA ASP A 163 -19.97 -23.27 -20.48
C ASP A 163 -19.19 -22.71 -19.29
N ILE A 164 -18.11 -23.40 -18.95
CA ILE A 164 -17.22 -23.02 -17.85
C ILE A 164 -16.50 -21.70 -18.18
N GLU A 165 -16.22 -21.39 -19.44
CA GLU A 165 -15.49 -20.18 -19.83
C GLU A 165 -16.34 -18.93 -19.61
N GLU A 166 -17.62 -18.99 -20.01
CA GLU A 166 -18.56 -17.92 -19.75
C GLU A 166 -18.81 -17.73 -18.25
N ALA A 167 -18.91 -18.82 -17.49
CA ALA A 167 -19.03 -18.75 -16.03
C ALA A 167 -17.81 -18.06 -15.39
N ILE A 168 -16.59 -18.37 -15.82
CA ILE A 168 -15.36 -17.71 -15.35
C ILE A 168 -15.38 -16.22 -15.72
N HIS A 169 -15.81 -15.88 -16.93
CA HIS A 169 -15.90 -14.49 -17.39
C HIS A 169 -16.85 -13.66 -16.52
N ILE A 170 -18.08 -14.14 -16.29
CA ILE A 170 -19.09 -13.47 -15.45
C ILE A 170 -18.56 -13.26 -14.02
N ILE A 171 -17.89 -14.27 -13.46
CA ILE A 171 -17.32 -14.19 -12.10
C ILE A 171 -16.23 -13.12 -11.99
N GLN A 172 -15.38 -13.00 -13.01
CA GLN A 172 -14.30 -12.01 -13.06
C GLN A 172 -14.86 -10.60 -13.26
N GLU A 173 -15.79 -10.42 -14.20
CA GLU A 173 -16.42 -9.13 -14.51
C GLU A 173 -17.19 -8.57 -13.31
N ALA A 174 -18.03 -9.40 -12.68
CA ALA A 174 -18.81 -9.01 -11.51
C ALA A 174 -18.01 -9.05 -10.19
N ARG A 175 -16.71 -9.35 -10.26
CA ARG A 175 -15.80 -9.44 -9.09
C ARG A 175 -16.36 -10.34 -7.97
N ILE A 176 -17.03 -11.42 -8.33
CA ILE A 176 -17.66 -12.35 -7.38
C ILE A 176 -16.62 -12.97 -6.44
N GLY A 177 -15.36 -13.10 -6.88
CA GLY A 177 -14.23 -13.50 -6.04
C GLY A 177 -13.99 -12.59 -4.82
N GLN A 178 -14.44 -11.33 -4.86
CA GLN A 178 -14.37 -10.37 -3.75
C GLN A 178 -15.65 -10.39 -2.90
N CYS A 179 -16.76 -10.89 -3.46
CA CYS A 179 -18.02 -11.00 -2.73
C CYS A 179 -17.96 -12.13 -1.69
N LYS A 180 -18.01 -11.78 -0.42
CA LYS A 180 -18.00 -12.74 0.69
C LYS A 180 -19.42 -13.11 1.10
N SER A 181 -20.19 -13.62 0.13
CA SER A 181 -21.53 -14.19 0.34
C SER A 181 -21.47 -15.71 0.23
N GLY A 182 -22.37 -16.42 0.93
CA GLY A 182 -22.41 -17.89 0.91
C GLY A 182 -22.54 -18.47 -0.49
N GLY A 183 -23.44 -17.89 -1.31
CA GLY A 183 -23.66 -18.34 -2.70
C GLY A 183 -22.48 -18.10 -3.64
N ALA A 184 -21.72 -17.02 -3.45
CA ALA A 184 -20.51 -16.76 -4.22
C ALA A 184 -19.41 -17.80 -3.95
N GLY A 185 -19.23 -18.17 -2.68
CA GLY A 185 -18.25 -19.18 -2.27
C GLY A 185 -18.53 -20.56 -2.86
N ASP A 186 -19.79 -21.00 -2.85
CA ASP A 186 -20.19 -22.28 -3.42
C ASP A 186 -20.03 -22.31 -4.95
N LEU A 187 -20.41 -21.23 -5.64
CA LEU A 187 -20.20 -21.06 -7.07
C LEU A 187 -18.72 -21.15 -7.45
N LEU A 188 -17.85 -20.41 -6.75
CA LEU A 188 -16.40 -20.44 -6.98
C LEU A 188 -15.82 -21.84 -6.81
N ARG A 189 -16.30 -22.59 -5.80
CA ARG A 189 -15.88 -23.98 -5.57
C ARG A 189 -16.29 -24.89 -6.74
N GLN A 190 -17.52 -24.76 -7.24
CA GLN A 190 -18.01 -25.55 -8.37
C GLN A 190 -17.23 -25.27 -9.66
N VAL A 191 -17.05 -23.98 -10.00
CA VAL A 191 -16.30 -23.55 -11.19
C VAL A 191 -14.87 -24.07 -11.12
N ARG A 192 -14.21 -23.90 -9.97
CA ARG A 192 -12.83 -24.36 -9.78
C ARG A 192 -12.72 -25.87 -9.93
N GLY A 193 -13.64 -26.65 -9.35
CA GLY A 193 -13.64 -28.10 -9.49
C GLY A 193 -13.76 -28.56 -10.95
N GLN A 194 -14.72 -28.02 -11.70
CA GLN A 194 -14.87 -28.34 -13.13
C GLN A 194 -13.67 -27.87 -13.96
N ALA A 195 -13.12 -26.70 -13.64
CA ALA A 195 -12.01 -26.13 -14.37
C ALA A 195 -10.70 -26.93 -14.15
N ILE A 196 -10.44 -27.40 -12.92
CA ILE A 196 -9.34 -28.32 -12.60
C ILE A 196 -9.47 -29.63 -13.37
N GLN A 197 -10.68 -30.21 -13.42
CA GLN A 197 -10.94 -31.42 -14.20
C GLN A 197 -10.62 -31.23 -15.68
N ARG A 198 -10.97 -30.07 -16.26
CA ARG A 198 -10.65 -29.74 -17.65
C ARG A 198 -9.14 -29.60 -17.89
N VAL A 199 -8.41 -28.88 -17.02
CA VAL A 199 -6.93 -28.78 -17.13
C VAL A 199 -6.28 -30.15 -17.05
N ARG A 200 -6.72 -31.00 -16.12
CA ARG A 200 -6.21 -32.36 -15.96
C ARG A 200 -6.47 -33.21 -17.21
N ALA A 201 -7.68 -33.15 -17.78
CA ALA A 201 -8.01 -33.87 -19.01
C ALA A 201 -7.14 -33.42 -20.20
N ASP A 202 -6.89 -32.11 -20.36
CA ASP A 202 -6.00 -31.59 -21.40
C ASP A 202 -4.56 -32.07 -21.20
N LEU A 203 -4.05 -32.09 -19.96
CA LEU A 203 -2.74 -32.65 -19.63
C LEU A 203 -2.65 -34.15 -19.91
N GLU A 204 -3.66 -34.92 -19.54
CA GLU A 204 -3.72 -36.37 -19.78
C GLU A 204 -3.71 -36.71 -21.28
N GLN A 205 -4.33 -35.86 -22.10
CA GLN A 205 -4.32 -35.97 -23.57
C GLN A 205 -3.03 -35.45 -24.23
N GLY A 206 -2.10 -34.86 -23.45
CA GLY A 206 -0.86 -34.27 -23.97
C GLY A 206 -1.04 -32.90 -24.62
N ARG A 207 -2.19 -32.24 -24.42
CA ARG A 207 -2.48 -30.88 -24.88
C ARG A 207 -1.99 -29.85 -23.85
N ILE A 208 -0.67 -29.83 -23.63
CA ILE A 208 0.01 -29.00 -22.63
C ILE A 208 -0.28 -27.50 -22.87
N ASP A 209 -0.35 -27.09 -24.14
CA ASP A 209 -0.70 -25.74 -24.60
C ASP A 209 -2.09 -25.30 -24.11
N ARG A 210 -3.10 -26.16 -24.32
CA ARG A 210 -4.48 -25.90 -23.90
C ARG A 210 -4.63 -25.89 -22.40
N ALA A 211 -4.03 -26.86 -21.71
CA ALA A 211 -4.01 -26.93 -20.26
C ALA A 211 -3.41 -25.65 -19.64
N GLN A 212 -2.29 -25.15 -20.19
CA GLN A 212 -1.67 -23.92 -19.72
C GLN A 212 -2.54 -22.69 -19.97
N ALA A 213 -3.09 -22.53 -21.18
CA ALA A 213 -3.95 -21.40 -21.51
C ALA A 213 -5.20 -21.36 -20.63
N PHE A 214 -5.79 -22.53 -20.36
CA PHE A 214 -6.98 -22.62 -19.52
C PHE A 214 -6.67 -22.37 -18.04
N LEU A 215 -5.54 -22.90 -17.52
CA LEU A 215 -5.09 -22.62 -16.15
C LEU A 215 -4.87 -21.13 -15.88
N GLN A 216 -4.34 -20.38 -16.85
CA GLN A 216 -4.19 -18.93 -16.74
C GLN A 216 -5.51 -18.19 -16.54
N LYS A 217 -6.61 -18.68 -17.13
CA LYS A 217 -7.95 -18.11 -16.94
C LYS A 217 -8.51 -18.37 -15.54
N ILE A 218 -8.07 -19.43 -14.86
CA ILE A 218 -8.57 -19.83 -13.53
C ILE A 218 -7.80 -19.13 -12.40
N LEU A 219 -6.51 -18.83 -12.58
CA LEU A 219 -5.66 -18.22 -11.55
C LEU A 219 -6.24 -16.95 -10.87
N PRO A 220 -6.93 -16.03 -11.58
CA PRO A 220 -7.56 -14.86 -10.96
C PRO A 220 -8.69 -15.19 -9.97
N LEU A 221 -9.24 -16.41 -10.02
CA LEU A 221 -10.31 -16.88 -9.12
C LEU A 221 -9.80 -17.30 -7.73
N GLY A 222 -8.51 -17.07 -7.45
CA GLY A 222 -7.86 -17.38 -6.17
C GLY A 222 -6.91 -18.57 -6.27
N LYS A 223 -5.76 -18.44 -5.58
CA LYS A 223 -4.65 -19.43 -5.59
C LYS A 223 -4.80 -20.53 -4.53
N ASP A 224 -5.85 -20.51 -3.73
CA ASP A 224 -5.96 -21.27 -2.48
C ASP A 224 -6.37 -22.75 -2.68
N GLY A 225 -5.91 -23.40 -3.75
CA GLY A 225 -6.16 -24.82 -4.01
C GLY A 225 -4.86 -25.57 -4.18
N THR A 226 -4.60 -26.56 -3.32
CA THR A 226 -3.47 -27.50 -3.46
C THR A 226 -3.43 -28.10 -4.86
N GLU A 227 -4.57 -28.50 -5.40
CA GLU A 227 -4.70 -29.05 -6.76
C GLU A 227 -4.30 -28.07 -7.86
N VAL A 228 -4.63 -26.77 -7.72
CA VAL A 228 -4.25 -25.74 -8.70
C VAL A 228 -2.74 -25.51 -8.67
N ALA A 229 -2.14 -25.51 -7.47
CA ALA A 229 -0.70 -25.38 -7.30
C ALA A 229 0.04 -26.57 -7.91
N GLU A 230 -0.41 -27.80 -7.64
CA GLU A 230 0.16 -29.04 -8.21
C GLU A 230 0.11 -29.04 -9.74
N LEU A 231 -1.02 -28.66 -10.35
CA LEU A 231 -1.15 -28.57 -11.80
C LEU A 231 -0.30 -27.45 -12.40
N THR A 232 -0.15 -26.33 -11.67
CA THR A 232 0.74 -25.23 -12.09
C THR A 232 2.20 -25.69 -12.12
N GLU A 233 2.65 -26.41 -11.09
CA GLU A 233 4.01 -26.97 -11.04
C GLU A 233 4.21 -28.04 -12.11
N ALA A 234 3.24 -28.93 -12.33
CA ALA A 234 3.31 -29.94 -13.38
C ALA A 234 3.52 -29.31 -14.77
N LEU A 235 2.77 -28.24 -15.10
CA LEU A 235 2.94 -27.52 -16.36
C LEU A 235 4.30 -26.80 -16.45
N ALA A 236 4.82 -26.29 -15.32
CA ALA A 236 6.15 -25.70 -15.28
C ALA A 236 7.24 -26.74 -15.56
N TRP A 237 7.13 -27.94 -14.97
CA TRP A 237 8.05 -29.06 -15.25
C TRP A 237 7.94 -29.53 -16.70
N CYS A 238 6.74 -29.58 -17.30
CA CYS A 238 6.58 -29.86 -18.73
C CYS A 238 7.37 -28.87 -19.59
N ARG A 239 7.25 -27.57 -19.30
CA ARG A 239 7.97 -26.52 -20.05
C ARG A 239 9.48 -26.64 -19.89
N GLN A 240 9.96 -26.86 -18.67
CA GLN A 240 11.38 -27.01 -18.39
C GLN A 240 11.96 -28.29 -19.03
N ALA A 241 11.21 -29.40 -19.02
CA ALA A 241 11.61 -30.62 -19.72
C ALA A 241 11.74 -30.38 -21.23
N ALA A 242 10.78 -29.68 -21.85
CA ALA A 242 10.85 -29.32 -23.26
C ALA A 242 12.07 -28.44 -23.58
N GLN A 243 12.42 -27.50 -22.69
CA GLN A 243 13.62 -26.67 -22.84
C GLN A 243 14.91 -27.50 -22.79
N HIS A 244 15.02 -28.46 -21.87
CA HIS A 244 16.18 -29.36 -21.80
C HIS A 244 16.31 -30.24 -23.04
N VAL A 245 15.20 -30.77 -23.56
CA VAL A 245 15.21 -31.52 -24.83
C VAL A 245 15.65 -30.62 -25.99
N ALA A 246 15.12 -29.40 -26.09
CA ALA A 246 15.49 -28.45 -27.14
C ALA A 246 16.96 -28.01 -27.06
N ALA A 247 17.53 -27.97 -25.85
CA ALA A 247 18.94 -27.65 -25.61
C ALA A 247 19.90 -28.83 -25.86
N GLY A 248 19.41 -29.98 -26.34
CA GLY A 248 20.23 -31.18 -26.54
C GLY A 248 20.64 -31.87 -25.24
N GLN A 249 19.91 -31.64 -24.15
CA GLN A 249 20.16 -32.22 -22.82
C GLN A 249 19.01 -33.14 -22.37
N PRO A 250 18.66 -34.20 -23.12
CA PRO A 250 17.50 -35.03 -22.82
C PRO A 250 17.60 -35.76 -21.46
N GLY A 251 18.81 -36.04 -20.97
CA GLY A 251 19.03 -36.63 -19.64
C GLY A 251 18.51 -35.74 -18.49
N ALA A 252 18.63 -34.41 -18.61
CA ALA A 252 18.13 -33.45 -17.63
C ALA A 252 16.59 -33.33 -17.64
N ALA A 253 15.93 -33.71 -18.74
CA ALA A 253 14.47 -33.70 -18.84
C ALA A 253 13.81 -34.88 -18.10
N LEU A 254 14.50 -36.03 -17.98
CA LEU A 254 13.98 -37.26 -17.35
C LEU A 254 13.41 -37.07 -15.92
N PRO A 255 14.13 -36.45 -14.95
CA PRO A 255 13.59 -36.25 -13.61
C PRO A 255 12.35 -35.35 -13.61
N LEU A 256 12.26 -34.38 -14.52
CA LEU A 256 11.10 -33.49 -14.63
C LEU A 256 9.88 -34.22 -15.19
N LEU A 257 10.04 -35.02 -16.25
CA LEU A 257 8.97 -35.83 -16.81
C LEU A 257 8.41 -36.85 -15.80
N ARG A 258 9.28 -37.44 -14.96
CA ARG A 258 8.85 -38.33 -13.87
C ARG A 258 8.04 -37.60 -12.80
N LYS A 259 8.40 -36.36 -12.44
CA LYS A 259 7.61 -35.53 -11.53
C LYS A 259 6.24 -35.21 -12.10
N VAL A 260 6.15 -34.86 -13.39
CA VAL A 260 4.87 -34.67 -14.07
C VAL A 260 4.01 -35.94 -14.01
N LYS A 261 4.61 -37.12 -14.24
CA LYS A 261 3.91 -38.40 -14.16
C LYS A 261 3.39 -38.72 -12.76
N ALA A 262 4.07 -38.28 -11.71
CA ALA A 262 3.58 -38.43 -10.35
C ALA A 262 2.29 -37.62 -10.10
N VAL A 263 2.16 -36.44 -10.70
CA VAL A 263 0.97 -35.57 -10.57
C VAL A 263 -0.16 -36.00 -11.52
N CYS A 264 0.18 -36.49 -12.72
CA CYS A 264 -0.75 -36.91 -13.77
C CYS A 264 -0.45 -38.35 -14.23
N PRO A 265 -0.76 -39.37 -13.41
CA PRO A 265 -0.41 -40.77 -13.72
C PRO A 265 -1.16 -41.35 -14.91
N LEU A 266 -2.31 -40.78 -15.29
CA LEU A 266 -3.12 -41.22 -16.42
C LEU A 266 -2.62 -40.71 -17.78
N ALA A 267 -1.64 -39.80 -17.78
CA ALA A 267 -1.12 -39.21 -19.01
C ALA A 267 -0.17 -40.18 -19.74
N ARG A 268 -0.74 -41.06 -20.58
CA ARG A 268 -0.01 -42.14 -21.27
C ARG A 268 1.13 -41.65 -22.17
N TRP A 269 1.03 -40.43 -22.68
CA TRP A 269 2.09 -39.83 -23.51
C TRP A 269 3.41 -39.65 -22.73
N LEU A 270 3.36 -39.57 -21.39
CA LEU A 270 4.56 -39.46 -20.55
C LEU A 270 5.42 -40.73 -20.59
N ASP A 271 4.81 -41.90 -20.77
CA ASP A 271 5.56 -43.16 -20.90
C ASP A 271 6.43 -43.15 -22.14
N ALA A 272 5.84 -42.76 -23.28
CA ALA A 272 6.55 -42.60 -24.53
C ALA A 272 7.61 -41.49 -24.43
N ALA A 273 7.25 -40.32 -23.90
CA ALA A 273 8.18 -39.20 -23.76
C ALA A 273 9.40 -39.53 -22.86
N VAL A 274 9.19 -40.26 -21.76
CA VAL A 274 10.28 -40.71 -20.88
C VAL A 274 11.15 -41.74 -21.59
N ALA A 275 10.57 -42.69 -22.32
CA ALA A 275 11.34 -43.68 -23.08
C ALA A 275 12.16 -43.02 -24.20
N ASP A 276 11.59 -42.06 -24.91
CA ASP A 276 12.25 -41.32 -26.00
C ASP A 276 13.39 -40.44 -25.46
N ALA A 277 13.15 -39.71 -24.38
CA ALA A 277 14.18 -38.91 -23.73
C ALA A 277 15.34 -39.77 -23.20
N LYS A 278 15.04 -40.98 -22.70
CA LYS A 278 16.08 -41.91 -22.25
C LYS A 278 16.93 -42.41 -23.41
N ARG A 279 16.29 -42.87 -24.50
CA ARG A 279 17.00 -43.29 -25.72
C ARG A 279 17.84 -42.17 -26.32
N ALA A 280 17.33 -40.94 -26.33
CA ALA A 280 18.08 -39.78 -26.78
C ALA A 280 19.31 -39.53 -25.89
N ALA A 281 19.16 -39.59 -24.56
CA ALA A 281 20.28 -39.41 -23.64
C ALA A 281 21.39 -40.46 -23.84
N GLU A 282 21.00 -41.74 -23.97
CA GLU A 282 21.94 -42.83 -24.26
C GLU A 282 22.67 -42.60 -25.60
N ALA A 283 21.97 -42.17 -26.64
CA ALA A 283 22.60 -41.84 -27.93
C ALA A 283 23.56 -40.65 -27.83
N TYR A 284 23.25 -39.62 -27.05
CA TYR A 284 24.16 -38.50 -26.81
C TYR A 284 25.41 -38.95 -26.04
N GLU A 285 25.26 -39.82 -25.02
CA GLU A 285 26.38 -40.40 -24.28
C GLU A 285 27.27 -41.27 -25.18
N GLU A 286 26.69 -42.08 -26.07
CA GLU A 286 27.44 -42.88 -27.05
C GLU A 286 28.22 -42.00 -28.06
N LEU A 287 27.63 -40.89 -28.52
CA LEU A 287 28.30 -39.94 -29.41
C LEU A 287 29.47 -39.22 -28.72
N ASP A 288 29.31 -38.87 -27.45
CA ASP A 288 30.34 -38.25 -26.61
C ASP A 288 31.47 -39.23 -26.26
N ALA A 289 31.14 -40.50 -25.99
CA ALA A 289 32.14 -41.56 -25.79
C ALA A 289 32.84 -41.98 -27.10
N GLY A 290 32.26 -41.65 -28.25
CA GLY A 290 32.78 -41.96 -29.58
C GLY A 290 33.84 -40.97 -30.09
N PRO A 291 34.32 -41.13 -31.34
CA PRO A 291 35.36 -40.30 -31.92
C PRO A 291 34.98 -38.81 -32.07
N LEU A 292 33.67 -38.50 -32.04
CA LEU A 292 33.16 -37.13 -32.12
C LEU A 292 33.34 -36.38 -30.80
N GLY A 293 33.22 -37.04 -29.65
CA GLY A 293 33.51 -36.41 -28.35
C GLY A 293 35.00 -36.17 -28.11
N LEU A 294 35.88 -37.01 -28.68
CA LEU A 294 37.33 -36.77 -28.69
C LEU A 294 37.75 -35.51 -29.46
N SER A 295 36.92 -35.05 -30.41
CA SER A 295 37.20 -33.84 -31.20
C SER A 295 36.77 -32.54 -30.49
N MET A 296 35.94 -32.64 -29.45
CA MET A 296 35.46 -31.48 -28.67
C MET A 296 36.30 -31.23 -27.41
N THR A 297 37.16 -32.18 -27.02
CA THR A 297 38.02 -32.07 -25.83
C THR A 297 39.27 -31.19 -26.03
N ASP A 298 39.55 -30.69 -27.24
CA ASP A 298 40.65 -29.73 -27.47
C ASP A 298 40.27 -28.25 -27.25
N GLU A 299 38.97 -27.92 -27.08
CA GLU A 299 38.59 -26.64 -26.48
C GLU A 299 38.57 -26.81 -24.94
N THR A 300 39.76 -26.70 -24.34
CA THR A 300 39.85 -26.26 -22.95
C THR A 300 38.96 -25.03 -22.73
N PRO A 301 38.16 -24.94 -21.64
CA PRO A 301 37.47 -23.72 -21.29
C PRO A 301 38.51 -22.73 -20.78
N SER A 302 39.16 -22.06 -21.72
CA SER A 302 39.85 -20.82 -21.46
C SER A 302 38.79 -19.81 -20.99
N GLN A 303 38.96 -19.38 -19.74
CA GLN A 303 38.56 -18.06 -19.32
C GLN A 303 38.87 -17.07 -20.45
N GLY A 304 37.84 -16.42 -20.98
CA GLY A 304 37.99 -15.31 -21.90
C GLY A 304 37.19 -15.44 -23.19
N ARG A 305 36.05 -14.75 -23.20
CA ARG A 305 35.56 -13.99 -24.36
C ARG A 305 35.02 -14.80 -25.55
N ARG A 306 33.70 -14.96 -25.60
CA ARG A 306 32.89 -14.87 -26.84
C ARG A 306 31.72 -13.91 -26.54
N VAL A 307 31.81 -12.65 -26.96
CA VAL A 307 31.54 -12.14 -28.32
C VAL A 307 30.05 -12.30 -28.66
N ALA A 308 29.44 -11.12 -28.78
CA ALA A 308 28.06 -10.86 -29.11
C ALA A 308 27.59 -11.60 -30.38
N ALA A 309 26.34 -12.05 -30.35
CA ALA A 309 25.60 -12.35 -31.56
C ALA A 309 25.36 -11.05 -32.35
N PRO A 310 25.45 -11.08 -33.69
CA PRO A 310 25.28 -9.90 -34.53
C PRO A 310 23.81 -9.51 -34.61
N ARG A 311 23.54 -8.22 -34.38
CA ARG A 311 22.26 -7.58 -34.70
C ARG A 311 22.03 -7.63 -36.22
N PRO A 312 20.81 -7.89 -36.71
CA PRO A 312 20.41 -7.44 -38.03
C PRO A 312 20.21 -5.92 -38.00
N GLN A 313 20.92 -5.22 -38.87
CA GLN A 313 20.82 -3.78 -39.09
C GLN A 313 19.47 -3.39 -39.70
N ASP A 314 19.00 -2.24 -39.25
CA ASP A 314 18.31 -1.19 -40.00
C ASP A 314 17.23 -1.59 -41.01
N ARG A 315 15.98 -1.41 -40.57
CA ARG A 315 14.99 -0.72 -41.40
C ARG A 315 14.44 0.50 -40.66
N PHE A 316 14.84 1.66 -41.16
CA PHE A 316 14.17 2.93 -40.98
C PHE A 316 12.66 2.78 -41.23
N VAL A 317 11.84 3.17 -40.25
CA VAL A 317 10.54 3.79 -40.48
C VAL A 317 10.44 4.99 -39.55
N VAL A 318 10.43 6.17 -40.16
CA VAL A 318 10.01 7.43 -39.56
C VAL A 318 8.49 7.46 -39.59
N CYS A 319 7.85 7.53 -38.42
CA CYS A 319 6.51 8.11 -38.20
C CYS A 319 6.55 8.73 -36.79
N SER A 320 6.81 10.03 -36.69
CA SER A 320 5.81 11.09 -36.54
C SER A 320 4.95 10.96 -35.28
N SER A 321 5.20 11.92 -34.38
CA SER A 321 4.42 12.36 -33.24
C SER A 321 2.95 11.95 -33.24
N GLU A 322 2.52 11.31 -32.16
CA GLU A 322 1.14 11.44 -31.68
C GLU A 322 1.10 11.33 -30.15
N HIS A 323 0.35 12.26 -29.57
CA HIS A 323 0.22 12.53 -28.15
C HIS A 323 -0.43 11.36 -27.41
N ILE A 324 0.20 10.88 -26.34
CA ILE A 324 -0.48 10.06 -25.32
C ILE A 324 -0.40 10.80 -23.99
N ASN A 325 -1.52 11.44 -23.65
CA ASN A 325 -1.83 11.88 -22.30
C ASN A 325 -1.85 10.65 -21.38
N ILE A 326 -0.89 10.55 -20.48
CA ILE A 326 -0.99 9.62 -19.35
C ILE A 326 -1.65 10.40 -18.22
N ALA A 327 -2.93 10.07 -18.01
CA ALA A 327 -3.70 10.51 -16.86
C ALA A 327 -2.99 10.10 -15.57
N SER A 328 -2.96 11.05 -14.64
CA SER A 328 -2.52 10.92 -13.26
C SER A 328 -3.43 9.95 -12.51
N ASP A 329 -2.91 8.78 -12.14
CA ASP A 329 -3.48 7.94 -11.08
C ASP A 329 -3.07 8.54 -9.72
N ASP A 330 -3.93 9.41 -9.22
CA ASP A 330 -3.91 9.91 -7.86
C ASP A 330 -4.73 8.93 -7.01
N ALA A 331 -4.06 7.95 -6.40
CA ALA A 331 -4.68 7.00 -5.48
C ALA A 331 -4.15 7.24 -4.06
N THR A 332 -4.87 8.10 -3.35
CA THR A 332 -4.85 8.31 -1.89
C THR A 332 -4.91 7.00 -1.12
N THR A 333 -3.94 6.72 -0.25
CA THR A 333 -3.98 5.56 0.66
C THR A 333 -4.28 5.97 2.09
N ASN A 334 -5.56 5.87 2.48
CA ASN A 334 -5.97 5.81 3.89
C ASN A 334 -5.58 4.46 4.50
N GLY A 335 -4.88 4.51 5.63
CA GLY A 335 -4.51 3.35 6.42
C GLY A 335 -5.65 2.84 7.31
N LEU A 336 -5.68 1.52 7.49
CA LEU A 336 -5.75 0.79 8.77
C LEU A 336 -5.59 -0.71 8.46
N GLY A 337 -5.01 -1.47 9.39
CA GLY A 337 -4.28 -2.71 9.10
C GLY A 337 -5.12 -3.94 8.75
N GLU A 338 -4.60 -4.71 7.79
CA GLU A 338 -4.85 -6.15 7.66
C GLU A 338 -3.52 -6.87 7.42
N ALA A 339 -3.31 -7.95 8.18
CA ALA A 339 -2.15 -8.82 8.07
C ALA A 339 -2.19 -9.59 6.74
N GLY A 340 -1.16 -9.40 5.91
CA GLY A 340 -0.99 -10.08 4.62
C GLY A 340 -0.85 -9.17 3.39
N GLY A 341 -0.78 -7.84 3.57
CA GLY A 341 -0.57 -6.91 2.46
C GLY A 341 0.80 -7.09 1.78
N SER A 342 0.80 -7.06 0.44
CA SER A 342 2.02 -6.97 -0.36
C SER A 342 2.93 -5.84 0.14
N LEU A 343 4.24 -6.09 0.21
CA LEU A 343 5.27 -5.13 0.57
C LEU A 343 5.11 -3.87 -0.30
N PRO A 344 4.92 -2.68 0.27
CA PRO A 344 4.74 -1.45 -0.51
C PRO A 344 5.99 -1.13 -1.35
N ALA A 345 5.81 -0.30 -2.39
CA ALA A 345 6.90 0.18 -3.23
C ALA A 345 7.93 1.03 -2.45
N ARG A 346 7.47 1.70 -1.37
CA ARG A 346 8.29 2.45 -0.43
C ARG A 346 7.95 2.11 1.02
N PHE A 347 8.96 1.99 1.87
CA PHE A 347 8.80 1.73 3.31
C PHE A 347 10.02 2.22 4.10
N VAL A 348 9.90 2.28 5.42
CA VAL A 348 10.99 2.67 6.32
C VAL A 348 11.47 1.46 7.09
N VAL A 349 12.79 1.26 7.12
CA VAL A 349 13.44 0.32 8.04
C VAL A 349 14.02 1.15 9.18
N GLN A 350 13.51 0.95 10.39
CA GLN A 350 14.00 1.61 11.60
C GLN A 350 14.82 0.60 12.39
N VAL A 351 16.10 0.89 12.59
CA VAL A 351 17.01 0.00 13.32
C VAL A 351 17.41 0.69 14.62
N ASP A 352 17.13 0.04 15.75
CA ASP A 352 17.36 0.60 17.07
C ASP A 352 18.86 0.85 17.29
N GLY A 353 19.20 2.06 17.74
CA GLY A 353 20.58 2.52 17.93
C GLY A 353 21.34 2.85 16.64
N VAL A 354 20.80 2.55 15.46
CA VAL A 354 21.46 2.79 14.16
C VAL A 354 20.78 3.92 13.39
N GLY A 355 19.44 3.93 13.27
CA GLY A 355 18.68 5.00 12.62
C GLY A 355 17.55 4.50 11.69
N SER A 356 16.86 5.44 11.03
CA SER A 356 15.81 5.14 10.05
C SER A 356 16.36 5.24 8.61
N PHE A 357 15.92 4.33 7.75
CA PHE A 357 16.31 4.24 6.34
C PHE A 357 15.07 4.17 5.48
N LEU A 358 14.97 5.04 4.46
CA LEU A 358 13.84 5.03 3.53
C LEU A 358 14.18 4.17 2.32
N VAL A 359 13.43 3.09 2.14
CA VAL A 359 13.65 2.12 1.07
C VAL A 359 12.67 2.37 -0.07
N PHE A 360 13.20 2.40 -1.29
CA PHE A 360 12.46 2.40 -2.55
C PHE A 360 12.73 1.10 -3.29
N ARG A 361 11.68 0.48 -3.83
CA ARG A 361 11.77 -0.74 -4.65
C ARG A 361 11.63 -0.46 -6.14
N ASP A 362 11.12 0.72 -6.49
CA ASP A 362 10.99 1.13 -7.88
C ASP A 362 12.38 1.29 -8.51
N THR A 363 12.51 0.94 -9.78
CA THR A 363 13.76 1.11 -10.53
C THR A 363 14.07 2.58 -10.79
N ARG A 364 13.10 3.47 -10.62
CA ARG A 364 13.21 4.90 -10.88
C ARG A 364 12.73 5.68 -9.67
N ILE A 365 13.50 6.68 -9.26
CA ILE A 365 13.10 7.65 -8.25
C ILE A 365 13.36 9.09 -8.72
N THR A 366 12.59 10.02 -8.18
CA THR A 366 12.81 11.46 -8.38
C THR A 366 13.11 12.16 -7.07
N VAL A 367 14.10 13.06 -7.07
CA VAL A 367 14.54 13.83 -5.91
C VAL A 367 14.50 15.31 -6.26
N GLY A 368 13.88 16.13 -5.42
CA GLY A 368 13.79 17.57 -5.66
C GLY A 368 13.11 18.34 -4.54
N PRO A 369 12.97 19.66 -4.67
CA PRO A 369 12.44 20.50 -3.61
C PRO A 369 10.97 20.22 -3.35
N ILE A 370 10.54 20.31 -2.08
CA ILE A 370 9.14 20.14 -1.67
C ILE A 370 8.18 21.14 -2.34
N SER A 371 8.69 22.29 -2.77
CA SER A 371 7.94 23.33 -3.48
C SER A 371 7.79 23.06 -4.99
N SER A 372 8.37 21.97 -5.51
CA SER A 372 8.26 21.61 -6.93
C SER A 372 6.82 21.21 -7.29
N SER A 373 6.30 21.76 -8.39
CA SER A 373 5.00 21.37 -8.95
C SER A 373 4.98 19.92 -9.46
N VAL A 374 6.15 19.34 -9.77
CA VAL A 374 6.30 17.96 -10.25
C VAL A 374 6.13 16.92 -9.13
N ARG A 375 6.10 17.36 -7.85
CA ARG A 375 5.95 16.51 -6.65
C ARG A 375 6.92 15.29 -6.66
N PRO A 376 8.23 15.52 -6.48
CA PRO A 376 9.21 14.44 -6.52
C PRO A 376 8.94 13.38 -5.45
N MET A 377 9.34 12.13 -5.72
CA MET A 377 9.15 11.00 -4.80
C MET A 377 9.90 11.21 -3.48
N VAL A 378 11.05 11.89 -3.55
CA VAL A 378 11.86 12.31 -2.41
C VAL A 378 11.84 13.83 -2.35
N ASN A 379 11.12 14.35 -1.35
CA ASN A 379 11.01 15.77 -1.08
C ASN A 379 12.16 16.24 -0.19
N VAL A 380 12.99 17.14 -0.71
CA VAL A 380 14.02 17.84 0.07
C VAL A 380 13.57 19.26 0.40
N LEU A 381 13.89 19.72 1.61
CA LEU A 381 13.78 21.12 2.00
C LEU A 381 15.00 21.85 1.45
N ALA A 382 14.88 22.28 0.20
CA ALA A 382 15.90 23.01 -0.55
C ALA A 382 15.29 24.27 -1.20
N ASP A 383 16.13 25.08 -1.86
CA ASP A 383 15.69 26.26 -2.60
C ASP A 383 14.64 25.88 -3.67
N PRO A 384 13.57 26.68 -3.88
CA PRO A 384 12.55 26.41 -4.89
C PRO A 384 13.08 26.21 -6.32
N HIS A 385 14.24 26.79 -6.65
CA HIS A 385 14.88 26.63 -7.95
C HIS A 385 15.77 25.39 -8.06
N THR A 386 15.86 24.58 -7.00
CA THR A 386 16.62 23.33 -7.02
C THR A 386 16.05 22.38 -8.07
N PRO A 387 16.87 21.83 -8.99
CA PRO A 387 16.40 20.88 -10.00
C PRO A 387 15.73 19.66 -9.39
N VAL A 388 14.72 19.14 -10.11
CA VAL A 388 14.26 17.77 -9.89
C VAL A 388 15.13 16.84 -10.73
N VAL A 389 15.85 15.95 -10.07
CA VAL A 389 16.64 14.91 -10.73
C VAL A 389 15.93 13.57 -10.63
N MET A 390 16.20 12.72 -11.61
CA MET A 390 15.75 11.35 -11.68
C MET A 390 16.96 10.42 -11.59
N ILE A 391 16.88 9.42 -10.74
CA ILE A 391 17.86 8.34 -10.68
C ILE A 391 17.13 7.06 -11.09
N GLU A 392 17.61 6.42 -12.14
CA GLU A 392 16.98 5.26 -12.78
C GLU A 392 17.99 4.12 -12.91
N ARG A 393 17.60 2.93 -12.46
CA ARG A 393 18.35 1.70 -12.62
C ARG A 393 17.93 1.03 -13.93
N MET A 394 18.87 0.84 -14.84
CA MET A 394 18.68 0.14 -16.12
C MET A 394 19.78 -0.93 -16.26
N GLU A 395 19.37 -2.17 -16.51
CA GLU A 395 20.30 -3.31 -16.73
C GLU A 395 21.35 -3.51 -15.60
N GLY A 396 21.08 -3.03 -14.39
CA GLY A 396 21.98 -3.13 -13.23
C GLY A 396 22.83 -1.87 -12.97
N ASP A 397 22.85 -0.93 -13.92
CA ASP A 397 23.55 0.33 -13.82
C ASP A 397 22.61 1.48 -13.43
N TYR A 398 23.15 2.53 -12.79
CA TYR A 398 22.38 3.69 -12.37
C TYR A 398 22.66 4.91 -13.23
N PHE A 399 21.60 5.51 -13.77
CA PHE A 399 21.66 6.72 -14.57
C PHE A 399 20.99 7.87 -13.82
N LEU A 400 21.70 8.98 -13.72
CA LEU A 400 21.15 10.28 -13.35
C LEU A 400 20.60 10.95 -14.60
N ARG A 401 19.39 11.50 -14.53
CA ARG A 401 18.79 12.35 -15.55
C ARG A 401 18.19 13.61 -14.93
N SER A 402 18.33 14.74 -15.59
CA SER A 402 17.81 16.02 -15.15
C SER A 402 17.44 16.88 -16.36
N GLN A 403 16.35 17.63 -16.26
CA GLN A 403 15.95 18.58 -17.30
C GLN A 403 16.87 19.81 -17.33
N THR A 404 17.37 20.21 -16.15
CA THR A 404 18.35 21.29 -16.01
C THR A 404 19.71 20.71 -15.61
N PRO A 405 20.83 21.27 -16.10
CA PRO A 405 22.14 20.72 -15.78
C PRO A 405 22.43 20.72 -14.27
N VAL A 406 22.96 19.61 -13.77
CA VAL A 406 23.43 19.44 -12.40
C VAL A 406 24.91 19.07 -12.41
N GLU A 407 25.62 19.36 -11.33
CA GLU A 407 27.03 18.99 -11.26
C GLU A 407 27.20 17.58 -10.68
N VAL A 408 27.90 16.71 -11.38
CA VAL A 408 28.34 15.40 -10.86
C VAL A 408 29.86 15.43 -10.79
N ASN A 409 30.42 15.33 -9.58
CA ASN A 409 31.87 15.46 -9.33
C ASN A 409 32.49 16.72 -9.95
N GLY A 410 31.76 17.83 -9.95
CA GLY A 410 32.18 19.12 -10.53
C GLY A 410 32.01 19.25 -12.04
N GLN A 411 31.43 18.25 -12.71
CA GLN A 411 31.12 18.29 -14.14
C GLN A 411 29.62 18.51 -14.35
N SER A 412 29.25 19.52 -15.13
CA SER A 412 27.84 19.78 -15.46
C SER A 412 27.31 18.74 -16.44
N ALA A 413 26.20 18.08 -16.10
CA ALA A 413 25.56 17.06 -16.91
C ALA A 413 24.04 17.07 -16.73
N THR A 414 23.31 16.73 -17.80
CA THR A 414 21.87 16.44 -17.78
C THR A 414 21.59 14.93 -17.75
N GLU A 415 22.54 14.11 -18.20
CA GLU A 415 22.50 12.65 -18.09
C GLU A 415 23.91 12.13 -17.73
N ARG A 416 23.98 11.19 -16.78
CA ARG A 416 25.26 10.63 -16.33
C ARG A 416 25.09 9.21 -15.78
N LEU A 417 25.92 8.28 -16.24
CA LEU A 417 26.11 6.99 -15.56
C LEU A 417 26.81 7.24 -14.22
N LEU A 418 26.18 6.80 -13.13
CA LEU A 418 26.66 6.97 -11.75
C LEU A 418 27.58 5.82 -11.34
N ALA A 419 28.68 6.17 -10.69
CA ALA A 419 29.61 5.25 -10.04
C ALA A 419 29.57 5.40 -8.52
N ASP A 420 29.98 4.36 -7.78
CA ASP A 420 30.10 4.43 -6.32
C ASP A 420 30.96 5.62 -5.88
N GLY A 421 30.45 6.41 -4.94
CA GLY A 421 31.11 7.60 -4.40
C GLY A 421 30.76 8.90 -5.12
N ASP A 422 30.02 8.85 -6.24
CA ASP A 422 29.67 10.05 -6.99
C ASP A 422 28.92 11.08 -6.14
N ARG A 423 29.35 12.34 -6.27
CA ARG A 423 28.72 13.48 -5.61
C ARG A 423 27.93 14.28 -6.63
N ILE A 424 26.61 14.23 -6.51
CA ILE A 424 25.64 14.96 -7.32
C ILE A 424 25.26 16.23 -6.56
N VAL A 425 25.53 17.40 -7.13
CA VAL A 425 25.18 18.70 -6.55
C VAL A 425 23.99 19.27 -7.30
N LEU A 426 22.87 19.39 -6.61
CA LEU A 426 21.64 19.99 -7.12
C LEU A 426 21.65 21.51 -6.92
N SER A 427 22.20 21.96 -5.79
CA SER A 427 22.39 23.38 -5.47
C SER A 427 23.54 23.53 -4.46
N PRO A 428 24.04 24.75 -4.18
CA PRO A 428 25.12 24.95 -3.22
C PRO A 428 24.84 24.40 -1.81
N ARG A 429 23.55 24.25 -1.46
CA ARG A 429 23.08 23.70 -0.19
C ARG A 429 22.40 22.34 -0.33
N CYS A 430 22.44 21.70 -1.50
CA CYS A 430 21.83 20.39 -1.68
C CYS A 430 22.72 19.51 -2.56
N SER A 431 23.33 18.51 -1.96
CA SER A 431 24.08 17.49 -2.68
C SER A 431 23.70 16.09 -2.22
N ILE A 432 23.73 15.15 -3.14
CA ILE A 432 23.47 13.73 -2.93
C ILE A 432 24.78 13.00 -3.16
N ARG A 433 25.19 12.15 -2.21
CA ARG A 433 26.26 11.18 -2.44
C ARG A 433 25.65 9.83 -2.79
N PHE A 434 26.00 9.31 -3.95
CA PHE A 434 25.60 8.01 -4.43
C PHE A 434 26.63 6.97 -3.98
N HIS A 435 26.14 5.85 -3.45
CA HIS A 435 26.98 4.72 -3.06
C HIS A 435 26.38 3.40 -3.53
N LEU A 436 27.25 2.47 -3.92
CA LEU A 436 26.88 1.11 -4.30
C LEU A 436 27.75 0.12 -3.49
N PRO A 437 27.43 -0.12 -2.21
CA PRO A 437 28.29 -0.87 -1.30
C PRO A 437 28.61 -2.29 -1.77
N ASN A 438 27.63 -2.96 -2.37
CA ASN A 438 27.78 -4.29 -2.93
C ASN A 438 27.26 -4.33 -4.38
N PRO A 439 28.15 -4.32 -5.40
CA PRO A 439 27.76 -4.39 -6.80
C PRO A 439 26.92 -5.61 -7.18
N ALA A 440 27.07 -6.74 -6.47
CA ALA A 440 26.30 -7.96 -6.76
C ALA A 440 24.82 -7.85 -6.37
N SER A 441 24.50 -6.99 -5.40
CA SER A 441 23.13 -6.72 -4.94
C SER A 441 22.41 -5.70 -5.79
N THR A 442 23.17 -4.86 -6.52
CA THR A 442 22.69 -3.68 -7.27
C THR A 442 21.84 -2.71 -6.43
N THR A 443 21.84 -2.84 -5.10
CA THR A 443 21.15 -1.96 -4.16
C THR A 443 22.03 -0.75 -3.86
N ALA A 444 21.52 0.46 -4.15
CA ALA A 444 22.28 1.70 -3.95
C ALA A 444 21.83 2.47 -2.70
N LEU A 445 22.73 3.28 -2.15
CA LEU A 445 22.47 4.21 -1.06
C LEU A 445 22.59 5.65 -1.55
N LEU A 446 21.66 6.51 -1.13
CA LEU A 446 21.75 7.96 -1.33
C LEU A 446 21.83 8.66 0.01
N THR A 447 22.88 9.45 0.19
CA THR A 447 23.05 10.31 1.36
C THR A 447 22.85 11.76 0.96
N ILE A 448 21.81 12.39 1.50
CA ILE A 448 21.53 13.81 1.25
C ILE A 448 22.33 14.66 2.24
N ALA A 449 23.04 15.65 1.71
CA ALA A 449 23.84 16.59 2.48
C ALA A 449 23.48 18.03 2.13
N GLY A 450 23.50 18.91 3.14
CA GLY A 450 23.19 20.33 3.02
C GLY A 450 21.69 20.67 3.08
N ALA A 451 20.81 19.75 2.68
CA ALA A 451 19.36 19.87 2.74
C ALA A 451 18.77 18.88 3.75
N ARG A 452 17.53 19.12 4.19
CA ARG A 452 16.79 18.19 5.07
C ARG A 452 15.73 17.43 4.28
N LEU A 453 15.43 16.21 4.71
CA LEU A 453 14.25 15.48 4.27
C LEU A 453 13.02 15.93 5.04
N ASN A 454 11.83 15.66 4.49
CA ASN A 454 10.55 15.87 5.19
C ASN A 454 10.47 15.11 6.52
N ARG A 455 11.04 13.90 6.59
CA ARG A 455 11.24 13.11 7.80
C ARG A 455 12.69 13.27 8.28
N PRO A 456 12.95 14.01 9.37
CA PRO A 456 14.31 14.28 9.83
C PRO A 456 15.01 13.07 10.44
N ASP A 457 14.28 12.00 10.77
CA ASP A 457 14.84 10.77 11.34
C ASP A 457 15.48 9.85 10.28
N ILE A 458 15.20 10.07 8.99
CA ILE A 458 15.78 9.31 7.89
C ILE A 458 17.24 9.72 7.70
N LYS A 459 18.16 8.76 7.88
CA LYS A 459 19.59 8.96 7.67
C LYS A 459 19.99 8.85 6.20
N GLN A 460 19.47 7.85 5.51
CA GLN A 460 19.83 7.52 4.13
C GLN A 460 18.62 6.96 3.38
N LEU A 461 18.65 7.10 2.06
CA LEU A 461 17.72 6.45 1.15
C LEU A 461 18.38 5.18 0.59
N ILE A 462 17.60 4.13 0.41
CA ILE A 462 18.05 2.85 -0.14
C ILE A 462 17.23 2.58 -1.40
N LEU A 463 17.91 2.38 -2.53
CA LEU A 463 17.32 1.95 -3.79
C LEU A 463 17.48 0.44 -3.88
N MET A 464 16.51 -0.29 -3.35
CA MET A 464 16.54 -1.75 -3.26
C MET A 464 16.46 -2.38 -4.65
N ASP A 465 17.32 -3.37 -4.92
CA ASP A 465 17.18 -4.26 -6.06
C ASP A 465 17.01 -5.71 -5.61
N ARG A 466 18.12 -6.38 -5.25
CA ARG A 466 18.09 -7.79 -4.83
C ARG A 466 17.92 -7.92 -3.33
N ASP A 467 18.86 -7.36 -2.58
CA ASP A 467 18.93 -7.48 -1.13
C ASP A 467 19.49 -6.23 -0.45
N ILE A 468 19.12 -6.04 0.81
CA ILE A 468 19.66 -5.04 1.73
C ILE A 468 20.40 -5.82 2.81
N LEU A 469 21.71 -5.64 2.82
CA LEU A 469 22.62 -6.22 3.81
C LEU A 469 22.73 -5.30 5.03
N ILE A 470 22.58 -5.87 6.22
CA ILE A 470 22.70 -5.20 7.51
C ILE A 470 23.77 -5.92 8.33
N GLY A 471 24.86 -5.24 8.67
CA GLY A 471 25.97 -5.89 9.37
C GLY A 471 27.19 -5.00 9.57
N PRO A 472 28.30 -5.55 10.09
CA PRO A 472 29.47 -4.76 10.47
C PRO A 472 30.39 -4.39 9.30
N TYR A 473 30.20 -4.99 8.12
CA TYR A 473 31.16 -4.89 7.02
C TYR A 473 30.95 -3.62 6.18
N ALA A 474 31.96 -3.28 5.38
CA ALA A 474 31.94 -2.08 4.54
C ALA A 474 31.00 -2.20 3.33
N ASN A 475 30.75 -3.44 2.88
CA ASN A 475 29.82 -3.77 1.79
C ASN A 475 28.37 -3.95 2.28
N ASP A 476 28.12 -3.76 3.58
CA ASP A 476 26.76 -3.76 4.13
C ASP A 476 26.09 -2.40 3.90
N HIS A 477 24.81 -2.44 3.54
CA HIS A 477 24.02 -1.25 3.22
C HIS A 477 23.67 -0.48 4.49
N ILE A 478 23.34 -1.20 5.57
CA ILE A 478 23.11 -0.63 6.89
C ILE A 478 24.20 -1.16 7.81
N ARG A 479 25.14 -0.28 8.16
CA ARG A 479 26.31 -0.66 8.96
C ARG A 479 25.98 -0.66 10.45
N THR A 480 26.24 -1.78 11.13
CA THR A 480 26.01 -1.95 12.57
C THR A 480 26.84 -3.09 13.16
N GLU A 481 27.28 -2.93 14.40
CA GLU A 481 27.99 -3.96 15.17
C GLU A 481 27.03 -4.83 16.01
N HIS A 482 25.72 -4.64 15.86
CA HIS A 482 24.70 -5.37 16.64
C HIS A 482 24.56 -6.85 16.22
N VAL A 483 25.08 -7.23 15.06
CA VAL A 483 25.14 -8.62 14.57
C VAL A 483 26.56 -8.97 14.18
N LYS A 484 26.93 -10.25 14.32
CA LYS A 484 28.27 -10.73 13.94
C LYS A 484 28.37 -11.05 12.46
N ASP A 485 27.31 -11.65 11.92
CA ASP A 485 27.17 -12.00 10.51
C ASP A 485 26.11 -11.09 9.85
N PRO A 486 26.28 -10.70 8.58
CA PRO A 486 25.32 -9.88 7.87
C PRO A 486 23.94 -10.54 7.78
N VAL A 487 22.93 -9.73 8.02
CA VAL A 487 21.52 -10.05 7.80
C VAL A 487 21.13 -9.55 6.42
N ALA A 488 20.56 -10.42 5.59
CA ALA A 488 20.07 -10.05 4.26
C ALA A 488 18.55 -9.94 4.25
N LEU A 489 18.04 -8.74 3.94
CA LEU A 489 16.62 -8.50 3.66
C LEU A 489 16.37 -8.50 2.16
N PHE A 490 15.41 -9.28 1.68
CA PHE A 490 15.13 -9.39 0.25
C PHE A 490 13.63 -9.52 -0.01
N ALA A 491 13.17 -9.02 -1.15
CA ALA A 491 11.76 -9.06 -1.51
C ALA A 491 11.48 -10.26 -2.40
N GLN A 492 10.54 -11.13 -2.02
CA GLN A 492 10.14 -12.29 -2.82
C GLN A 492 8.63 -12.49 -2.70
N ASN A 493 7.94 -12.75 -3.81
CA ASN A 493 6.48 -12.97 -3.85
C ASN A 493 5.67 -11.86 -3.16
N GLY A 494 6.12 -10.61 -3.26
CA GLY A 494 5.47 -9.46 -2.62
C GLY A 494 5.64 -9.42 -1.10
N ARG A 495 6.57 -10.18 -0.52
CA ARG A 495 6.87 -10.19 0.92
C ARG A 495 8.32 -9.83 1.17
N LEU A 496 8.60 -9.22 2.31
CA LEU A 496 9.98 -9.01 2.76
C LEU A 496 10.42 -10.25 3.54
N LEU A 497 11.49 -10.90 3.09
CA LEU A 497 12.08 -12.05 3.76
C LEU A 497 13.42 -11.65 4.37
N CYS A 498 13.87 -12.46 5.33
CA CYS A 498 15.12 -12.25 6.04
C CYS A 498 15.93 -13.54 6.05
N ARG A 499 17.22 -13.44 5.72
CA ARG A 499 18.19 -14.54 5.80
C ARG A 499 19.32 -14.13 6.74
N THR A 500 19.57 -14.95 7.75
CA THR A 500 20.64 -14.79 8.73
C THR A 500 21.00 -16.16 9.32
N LYS A 501 22.16 -16.26 9.97
CA LYS A 501 22.57 -17.45 10.75
C LYS A 501 21.99 -17.44 12.18
N GLU A 502 21.54 -16.28 12.66
CA GLU A 502 20.96 -16.12 13.99
C GLU A 502 19.45 -16.36 13.97
N SER A 503 18.87 -16.75 15.10
CA SER A 503 17.43 -16.91 15.24
C SER A 503 16.72 -15.57 15.13
N ILE A 504 15.63 -15.52 14.36
CA ILE A 504 14.81 -14.31 14.17
C ILE A 504 13.57 -14.42 15.05
N LEU A 505 13.28 -13.38 15.83
CA LEU A 505 12.03 -13.23 16.59
C LEU A 505 11.20 -12.08 16.00
N VAL A 506 9.89 -12.28 15.86
CA VAL A 506 8.92 -11.27 15.44
C VAL A 506 7.87 -11.12 16.53
N ASP A 507 7.77 -9.93 17.14
CA ASP A 507 6.98 -9.68 18.36
C ASP A 507 7.21 -10.76 19.45
N GLY A 508 8.46 -11.20 19.62
CA GLY A 508 8.86 -12.23 20.59
C GLY A 508 8.59 -13.69 20.17
N HIS A 509 8.04 -13.94 18.98
CA HIS A 509 7.75 -15.29 18.47
C HIS A 509 8.77 -15.71 17.41
N SER A 510 9.08 -17.01 17.31
CA SER A 510 9.99 -17.50 16.27
C SER A 510 9.47 -17.18 14.86
N PHE A 511 10.34 -16.63 14.02
CA PHE A 511 10.03 -16.29 12.65
C PHE A 511 9.74 -17.52 11.78
N ASP A 512 8.65 -17.45 11.01
CA ASP A 512 8.33 -18.40 9.95
C ASP A 512 8.74 -17.81 8.58
N PRO A 513 9.75 -18.38 7.89
CA PRO A 513 10.19 -17.91 6.58
C PRO A 513 9.11 -17.93 5.50
N THR A 514 8.06 -18.73 5.66
CA THR A 514 6.96 -18.83 4.67
C THR A 514 6.03 -17.61 4.71
N VAL A 515 5.92 -16.96 5.87
CA VAL A 515 5.02 -15.81 6.10
C VAL A 515 5.72 -14.49 5.74
N GLY A 516 7.03 -14.41 5.94
CA GLY A 516 7.81 -13.19 5.74
C GLY A 516 7.66 -12.18 6.88
N LEU A 517 8.52 -11.17 6.89
CA LEU A 517 8.56 -10.12 7.91
C LEU A 517 7.32 -9.22 7.77
N ALA A 518 6.51 -9.22 8.82
CA ALA A 518 5.32 -8.39 8.90
C ALA A 518 5.68 -6.91 9.17
N LEU A 519 4.99 -6.00 8.48
CA LEU A 519 5.17 -4.56 8.66
C LEU A 519 4.58 -4.10 10.00
N GLY A 520 5.24 -3.12 10.64
CA GLY A 520 4.84 -2.54 11.92
C GLY A 520 5.12 -3.44 13.13
N LYS A 521 5.77 -4.58 12.92
CA LYS A 521 6.12 -5.56 13.96
C LYS A 521 7.59 -5.40 14.36
N ARG A 522 7.88 -5.67 15.63
CA ARG A 522 9.26 -5.63 16.15
C ARG A 522 9.97 -6.91 15.75
N ILE A 523 11.15 -6.76 15.14
CA ILE A 523 11.97 -7.86 14.65
C ILE A 523 13.29 -7.83 15.42
N GLU A 524 13.65 -8.96 16.02
CA GLU A 524 14.88 -9.13 16.79
C GLU A 524 15.74 -10.23 16.20
N ILE A 525 17.03 -9.95 16.00
CA ILE A 525 18.03 -10.85 15.46
C ILE A 525 19.31 -10.66 16.30
N GLY A 526 19.54 -11.54 17.27
CA GLY A 526 20.62 -11.35 18.24
C GLY A 526 20.44 -10.07 19.05
N LYS A 527 21.37 -9.10 18.91
CA LYS A 527 21.26 -7.78 19.55
C LYS A 527 20.65 -6.71 18.63
N LEU A 528 20.38 -7.04 17.37
CA LEU A 528 19.71 -6.15 16.44
C LEU A 528 18.20 -6.16 16.71
N SER A 529 17.63 -4.98 16.95
CA SER A 529 16.19 -4.77 17.00
C SER A 529 15.81 -3.77 15.91
N MET A 530 14.77 -4.09 15.13
CA MET A 530 14.30 -3.23 14.05
C MET A 530 12.79 -3.34 13.83
N VAL A 531 12.22 -2.34 13.17
CA VAL A 531 10.83 -2.32 12.71
C VAL A 531 10.80 -1.91 11.24
N VAL A 532 10.04 -2.66 10.44
CA VAL A 532 9.77 -2.27 9.04
C VAL A 532 8.40 -1.61 9.01
N ALA A 533 8.34 -0.29 8.85
CA ALA A 533 7.12 0.49 8.91
C ALA A 533 6.68 0.95 7.51
N ARG A 534 5.36 1.02 7.28
CA ARG A 534 4.84 1.78 6.14
C ARG A 534 5.18 3.25 6.33
N LEU A 535 5.48 3.94 5.24
CA LEU A 535 5.53 5.40 5.27
C LEU A 535 4.09 5.87 5.44
N GLY A 536 3.74 6.46 6.60
CA GLY A 536 2.49 7.20 6.72
C GLY A 536 2.51 8.35 5.70
N GLU A 537 1.42 8.53 4.97
CA GLU A 537 1.28 9.65 4.03
C GLU A 537 1.43 11.01 4.73
#